data_AF-A0A5J6GDM7-F1
#
_entry.id   AF-A0A5J6GDM7-F1
#
_cell.length_a   1.000
_cell.length_b   1.000
_cell.length_c   1.000
_cell.angle_alpha   90.00
_cell.angle_beta   90.00
_cell.angle_gamma   90.00
#
_symmetry.space_group_name_H-M   'P 1'
#
loop_
_entity.id
_entity.type
_entity.pdbx_description
1 polymer ?
#
loop_
_entity_poly.entity_id
_entity_poly.type
_entity_poly.pdbx_seq_one_letter_code
_entity_poly.pdbx_strand_id
1 'polypeptide(L)'
;MTGSTGPTSSAEPPQPPAPTPGPITGTDTAPQPGTPPRQATAPTSTSATPRQLWTRTRGIALALVVLLAAAIAIAAVRSGAQHGRLDPRTTDPYGSRAVAELLADQGVSTRVVTTVEEARTAAGPDTTLLVANPDVLTERQQSRLHSATKDSGGRTVLITPGAPSIDTLAPGVTADGSPSVDSTLSPGCSLPAARRAGDADMGGIRYDTLAPDAAACYLSDGLPSLLQLPTPRGKGDTVVLGAPDILYNDRLDQHGNASLALQLLGSRPHLVWYLPSLSDDEPRGFFDLIPSGWRWATLQLTLAAVLAALWRARRLGPLVLERLPVAIRASETVEGRARLYRKANARDRAANALRTATRSRLAPLVGVSPAQAHAPETLLPALSTRFPSPDRDLLPLLFGTPPGNDAALIALADQLDALEREVRHS
;
A
#
# COMPACT_ATOMS: atom_id res chain seq x y z
N MET A 1 -16.69 63.46 15.39
CA MET A 1 -18.09 63.58 14.92
C MET A 1 -18.40 62.30 14.15
N THR A 2 -18.96 61.26 14.79
CA THR A 2 -20.42 61.01 15.00
C THR A 2 -21.17 60.91 13.66
N GLY A 3 -21.97 59.89 13.31
CA GLY A 3 -22.51 58.68 13.93
C GLY A 3 -23.03 57.77 12.79
N SER A 4 -23.08 56.44 12.95
CA SER A 4 -24.25 55.64 13.36
C SER A 4 -25.55 55.90 12.58
N THR A 5 -26.03 54.90 11.81
CA THR A 5 -27.32 54.16 11.97
C THR A 5 -27.53 53.20 10.79
N GLY A 6 -27.79 51.91 11.06
CA GLY A 6 -28.41 50.95 10.11
C GLY A 6 -29.94 51.06 10.15
N PRO A 7 -30.72 49.98 9.95
CA PRO A 7 -30.64 48.88 8.97
C PRO A 7 -31.99 48.72 8.19
N THR A 8 -32.07 47.85 7.19
CA THR A 8 -33.36 47.37 6.65
C THR A 8 -33.39 45.85 6.50
N SER A 9 -34.25 45.25 7.31
CA SER A 9 -34.74 43.87 7.28
C SER A 9 -36.03 43.82 6.46
N SER A 10 -36.23 42.78 5.64
CA SER A 10 -37.52 42.24 5.14
C SER A 10 -37.19 41.10 4.16
N ALA A 11 -37.90 39.98 4.02
CA ALA A 11 -38.91 39.27 4.80
C ALA A 11 -39.16 37.97 3.98
N GLU A 12 -39.09 36.81 4.63
CA GLU A 12 -39.65 35.51 4.18
C GLU A 12 -41.17 35.55 4.43
N PRO A 13 -42.09 34.96 3.61
CA PRO A 13 -42.38 33.51 3.50
C PRO A 13 -43.17 33.10 2.20
N PRO A 14 -43.97 32.01 2.07
CA PRO A 14 -44.04 30.69 2.73
C PRO A 14 -44.06 29.46 1.76
N GLN A 15 -43.73 28.28 2.30
CA GLN A 15 -44.14 26.93 1.85
C GLN A 15 -45.60 26.66 2.32
N PRO A 16 -46.48 25.92 1.60
CA PRO A 16 -46.64 24.46 1.80
C PRO A 16 -47.40 23.75 0.61
N PRO A 17 -47.99 22.53 0.72
CA PRO A 17 -47.60 21.29 1.39
C PRO A 17 -47.58 20.05 0.44
N ALA A 18 -47.09 18.93 0.99
CA ALA A 18 -47.21 17.57 0.43
C ALA A 18 -48.67 17.08 0.31
N PRO A 19 -48.89 16.01 -0.48
CA PRO A 19 -49.65 14.88 0.07
C PRO A 19 -49.05 13.49 -0.26
N THR A 20 -49.29 12.56 0.66
CA THR A 20 -49.25 11.09 0.54
C THR A 20 -50.45 10.57 1.35
N PRO A 21 -50.87 9.29 1.36
CA PRO A 21 -50.65 8.14 0.46
C PRO A 21 -51.98 7.43 0.06
N GLY A 22 -51.92 6.40 -0.80
CA GLY A 22 -53.05 5.47 -1.04
C GLY A 22 -52.68 4.26 -1.92
N PRO A 23 -52.96 2.99 -1.53
CA PRO A 23 -52.39 1.77 -2.14
C PRO A 23 -53.39 0.94 -2.98
N ILE A 24 -52.97 -0.29 -3.36
CA ILE A 24 -53.71 -1.49 -3.89
C ILE A 24 -54.25 -1.38 -5.33
N THR A 25 -54.24 -2.35 -6.26
CA THR A 25 -53.95 -3.81 -6.43
C THR A 25 -54.10 -4.02 -7.96
N GLY A 26 -53.37 -4.82 -8.75
CA GLY A 26 -53.12 -6.27 -8.68
C GLY A 26 -53.08 -6.84 -10.13
N THR A 27 -52.23 -7.87 -10.33
CA THR A 27 -52.38 -9.03 -11.26
C THR A 27 -52.54 -8.77 -12.78
N ASP A 28 -51.55 -9.08 -13.63
CA ASP A 28 -51.08 -10.40 -14.14
C ASP A 28 -51.49 -10.56 -15.62
N THR A 29 -50.54 -10.76 -16.53
CA THR A 29 -50.56 -11.69 -17.67
C THR A 29 -49.25 -11.58 -18.46
N ALA A 30 -48.52 -12.69 -18.55
CA ALA A 30 -47.51 -13.00 -19.57
C ALA A 30 -47.97 -14.29 -20.30
N PRO A 31 -47.31 -14.84 -21.36
CA PRO A 31 -46.14 -14.40 -22.15
C PRO A 31 -46.26 -14.59 -23.70
N GLN A 32 -45.14 -14.36 -24.42
CA GLN A 32 -44.71 -14.91 -25.75
C GLN A 32 -45.03 -14.15 -27.08
N PRO A 33 -44.26 -14.37 -28.19
CA PRO A 33 -42.79 -14.31 -28.35
C PRO A 33 -42.35 -13.57 -29.66
N GLY A 34 -41.10 -13.07 -29.75
CA GLY A 34 -40.40 -12.96 -31.05
C GLY A 34 -39.72 -11.63 -31.41
N THR A 35 -38.42 -11.74 -31.68
CA THR A 35 -37.50 -10.85 -32.43
C THR A 35 -36.54 -9.99 -31.57
N PRO A 36 -35.21 -10.17 -31.71
CA PRO A 36 -34.22 -9.51 -30.85
C PRO A 36 -34.05 -8.03 -31.24
N PRO A 37 -33.88 -7.09 -30.29
CA PRO A 37 -33.47 -5.74 -30.61
C PRO A 37 -31.99 -5.74 -31.04
N ARG A 38 -31.75 -5.28 -32.26
CA ARG A 38 -30.42 -5.00 -32.82
C ARG A 38 -29.73 -3.94 -31.94
N GLN A 39 -28.66 -4.35 -31.26
CA GLN A 39 -27.89 -3.51 -30.35
C GLN A 39 -27.33 -2.29 -31.09
N ALA A 40 -27.77 -1.09 -30.70
CA ALA A 40 -27.09 0.13 -31.04
C ALA A 40 -25.81 0.20 -30.20
N THR A 41 -24.66 0.24 -30.86
CA THR A 41 -23.35 0.40 -30.21
C THR A 41 -23.32 1.75 -29.49
N ALA A 42 -23.42 1.73 -28.16
CA ALA A 42 -23.24 2.91 -27.33
C ALA A 42 -21.78 3.40 -27.44
N PRO A 43 -21.53 4.72 -27.41
CA PRO A 43 -20.16 5.23 -27.35
C PRO A 43 -19.50 4.77 -26.04
N THR A 44 -18.42 4.00 -26.17
CA THR A 44 -17.61 3.55 -25.03
C THR A 44 -16.94 4.77 -24.39
N SER A 45 -17.50 5.25 -23.27
CA SER A 45 -16.79 6.14 -22.35
C SER A 45 -15.60 5.40 -21.76
N THR A 46 -14.39 5.90 -21.95
CA THR A 46 -13.14 5.38 -21.39
C THR A 46 -12.86 5.87 -19.96
N SER A 47 -13.84 6.49 -19.29
CA SER A 47 -13.72 6.84 -17.88
C SER A 47 -13.91 5.58 -17.02
N ALA A 48 -12.82 5.10 -16.41
CA ALA A 48 -12.87 4.04 -15.42
C ALA A 48 -13.89 4.41 -14.34
N THR A 49 -14.93 3.58 -14.18
CA THR A 49 -15.98 3.84 -13.20
C THR A 49 -15.41 3.74 -11.78
N PRO A 50 -15.85 4.58 -10.82
CA PRO A 50 -15.33 4.60 -9.44
C PRO A 50 -15.46 3.24 -8.73
N ARG A 51 -16.40 2.38 -9.16
CA ARG A 51 -16.54 0.99 -8.69
C ARG A 51 -15.35 0.09 -9.07
N GLN A 52 -14.72 0.31 -10.23
CA GLN A 52 -13.58 -0.48 -10.70
C GLN A 52 -12.27 -0.10 -9.98
N LEU A 53 -12.14 1.16 -9.56
CA LEU A 53 -11.05 1.60 -8.67
C LEU A 53 -11.22 1.03 -7.25
N TRP A 54 -12.45 0.93 -6.75
CA TRP A 54 -12.73 0.42 -5.39
C TRP A 54 -12.49 -1.08 -5.22
N THR A 55 -12.80 -1.90 -6.22
CA THR A 55 -12.51 -3.34 -6.17
C THR A 55 -11.01 -3.61 -6.24
N ARG A 56 -10.27 -2.82 -7.01
CA ARG A 56 -8.81 -2.93 -7.14
C ARG A 56 -8.07 -2.47 -5.87
N THR A 57 -8.53 -1.41 -5.21
CA THR A 57 -7.95 -0.97 -3.93
C THR A 57 -8.28 -1.90 -2.78
N ARG A 58 -9.47 -2.54 -2.77
CA ARG A 58 -9.82 -3.57 -1.78
C ARG A 58 -8.93 -4.81 -1.86
N GLY A 59 -8.61 -5.27 -3.07
CA GLY A 59 -7.70 -6.40 -3.25
C GLY A 59 -6.28 -6.10 -2.74
N ILE A 60 -5.78 -4.89 -3.02
CA ILE A 60 -4.47 -4.43 -2.52
C ILE A 60 -4.50 -4.26 -1.00
N ALA A 61 -5.55 -3.66 -0.44
CA ALA A 61 -5.69 -3.47 1.01
C ALA A 61 -5.78 -4.82 1.74
N LEU A 62 -6.54 -5.78 1.22
CA LEU A 62 -6.64 -7.13 1.79
C LEU A 62 -5.28 -7.84 1.75
N ALA A 63 -4.58 -7.77 0.60
CA ALA A 63 -3.24 -8.35 0.48
C ALA A 63 -2.27 -7.73 1.50
N LEU A 64 -2.33 -6.41 1.71
CA LEU A 64 -1.48 -5.70 2.66
C LEU A 64 -1.81 -6.07 4.12
N VAL A 65 -3.10 -6.25 4.45
CA VAL A 65 -3.54 -6.74 5.77
C VAL A 65 -3.07 -8.17 6.02
N VAL A 66 -3.18 -9.06 5.02
CA VAL A 66 -2.70 -10.45 5.14
C VAL A 66 -1.18 -10.48 5.31
N LEU A 67 -0.45 -9.65 4.57
CA LEU A 67 1.01 -9.55 4.67
C LEU A 67 1.43 -9.01 6.05
N LEU A 68 0.72 -8.00 6.57
CA LEU A 68 0.93 -7.48 7.92
C LEU A 68 0.61 -8.52 9.00
N ALA A 69 -0.51 -9.24 8.87
CA ALA A 69 -0.89 -10.30 9.80
C ALA A 69 0.12 -11.45 9.80
N ALA A 70 0.62 -11.84 8.61
CA ALA A 70 1.68 -12.83 8.49
C ALA A 70 2.99 -12.34 9.13
N ALA A 71 3.37 -11.08 8.91
CA ALA A 71 4.53 -10.48 9.55
C ALA A 71 4.40 -10.47 11.09
N ILE A 72 3.23 -10.11 11.61
CA ILE A 72 2.94 -10.13 13.05
C ILE A 72 2.99 -11.57 13.60
N ALA A 73 2.39 -12.54 12.91
CA ALA A 73 2.41 -13.94 13.32
C ALA A 73 3.84 -14.50 13.35
N ILE A 74 4.65 -14.21 12.32
CA ILE A 74 6.07 -14.58 12.27
C ILE A 74 6.84 -13.91 13.42
N ALA A 75 6.62 -12.62 13.66
CA ALA A 75 7.26 -11.89 14.76
C ALA A 75 6.88 -12.48 16.12
N ALA A 76 5.61 -12.85 16.33
CA ALA A 76 5.13 -13.45 17.56
C ALA A 76 5.77 -14.83 17.82
N VAL A 77 5.79 -15.72 16.82
CA VAL A 77 6.44 -17.04 16.93
C VAL A 77 7.94 -16.90 17.20
N ARG A 78 8.61 -15.97 16.52
CA ARG A 78 10.06 -15.73 16.70
C ARG A 78 10.38 -15.09 18.05
N SER A 79 9.47 -14.30 18.60
CA SER A 79 9.59 -13.69 19.94
C SER A 79 9.43 -14.71 21.07
N GLY A 80 8.58 -15.74 20.89
CA GLY A 80 8.42 -16.85 21.84
C GLY A 80 9.65 -17.75 21.92
N ALA A 81 10.31 -18.02 20.79
CA ALA A 81 11.52 -18.85 20.72
C ALA A 81 12.80 -18.17 21.24
N GLN A 82 12.78 -16.85 21.45
CA GLN A 82 13.92 -16.04 21.91
C GLN A 82 13.75 -15.53 23.35
N HIS A 83 12.62 -15.82 24.00
CA HIS A 83 12.40 -15.43 25.39
C HIS A 83 13.46 -16.09 26.29
N GLY A 84 14.11 -15.31 27.16
CA GLY A 84 15.10 -15.83 28.10
C GLY A 84 16.40 -16.37 27.47
N ARG A 85 16.71 -16.03 26.21
CA ARG A 85 17.99 -16.42 25.58
C ARG A 85 19.18 -15.91 26.42
N LEU A 86 20.09 -16.82 26.77
CA LEU A 86 21.22 -16.57 27.68
C LEU A 86 20.81 -16.09 29.09
N ASP A 87 19.54 -16.23 29.50
CA ASP A 87 19.14 -15.91 30.88
C ASP A 87 19.54 -17.08 31.81
N PRO A 88 20.38 -16.85 32.83
CA PRO A 88 20.79 -17.91 33.76
C PRO A 88 19.66 -18.37 34.70
N ARG A 89 18.48 -17.75 34.65
CA ARG A 89 17.31 -18.12 35.48
C ARG A 89 16.33 -19.04 34.77
N THR A 90 16.37 -19.12 33.43
CA THR A 90 15.41 -19.93 32.65
C THR A 90 15.96 -21.32 32.30
N THR A 91 15.06 -22.30 32.32
CA THR A 91 15.30 -23.69 31.89
C THR A 91 15.03 -23.89 30.39
N ASP A 92 14.64 -22.85 29.66
CA ASP A 92 14.40 -22.96 28.21
C ASP A 92 15.64 -23.47 27.47
N PRO A 93 15.51 -24.12 26.30
CA PRO A 93 16.64 -24.66 25.55
C PRO A 93 17.78 -23.66 25.34
N TYR A 94 17.44 -22.43 24.95
CA TYR A 94 18.40 -21.33 24.73
C TYR A 94 18.73 -20.50 25.98
N GLY A 95 18.27 -20.93 27.16
CA GLY A 95 18.64 -20.35 28.45
C GLY A 95 20.02 -20.81 28.93
N SER A 96 20.48 -20.29 30.08
CA SER A 96 21.79 -20.62 30.64
C SER A 96 21.75 -21.08 32.10
N ARG A 97 20.59 -21.57 32.58
CA ARG A 97 20.45 -22.05 33.96
C ARG A 97 21.37 -23.22 34.29
N ALA A 98 21.57 -24.16 33.38
CA ALA A 98 22.46 -25.29 33.63
C ALA A 98 23.91 -24.82 33.91
N VAL A 99 24.40 -23.82 33.17
CA VAL A 99 25.71 -23.20 33.44
C VAL A 99 25.74 -22.52 34.81
N ALA A 100 24.69 -21.77 35.14
CA ALA A 100 24.61 -21.04 36.40
C ALA A 100 24.60 -21.97 37.63
N GLU A 101 23.87 -23.08 37.58
CA GLU A 101 23.83 -24.09 38.66
C GLU A 101 25.20 -24.78 38.80
N LEU A 102 25.82 -25.18 37.69
CA LEU A 102 27.16 -25.79 37.72
C LEU A 102 28.24 -24.84 38.26
N LEU A 103 28.15 -23.54 37.95
CA LEU A 103 29.04 -22.53 38.51
C LEU A 103 28.80 -22.33 40.02
N ALA A 104 27.54 -22.34 40.45
CA ALA A 104 27.19 -22.27 41.87
C ALA A 104 27.74 -23.47 42.65
N ASP A 105 27.67 -24.68 42.08
CA ASP A 105 28.27 -25.89 42.65
C ASP A 105 29.80 -25.80 42.78
N GLN A 106 30.45 -25.01 41.92
CA GLN A 106 31.89 -24.71 42.00
C GLN A 106 32.21 -23.49 42.90
N GLY A 107 31.22 -22.96 43.63
CA GLY A 107 31.40 -21.84 44.56
C GLY A 107 31.43 -20.46 43.91
N VAL A 108 31.04 -20.33 42.64
CA VAL A 108 30.95 -19.04 41.94
C VAL A 108 29.57 -18.43 42.16
N SER A 109 29.53 -17.27 42.81
CA SER A 109 28.28 -16.55 43.05
C SER A 109 27.83 -15.82 41.79
N THR A 110 26.60 -16.09 41.33
CA THR A 110 26.05 -15.48 40.12
C THR A 110 25.01 -14.41 40.46
N ARG A 111 25.13 -13.22 39.85
CA ARG A 111 24.17 -12.12 39.99
C ARG A 111 23.78 -11.57 38.63
N VAL A 112 22.48 -11.54 38.34
CA VAL A 112 21.94 -10.94 37.10
C VAL A 112 21.77 -9.43 37.30
N VAL A 113 22.20 -8.65 36.31
CA VAL A 113 21.97 -7.20 36.23
C VAL A 113 21.37 -6.85 34.88
N THR A 114 20.57 -5.79 34.83
CA THR A 114 19.85 -5.41 33.60
C THR A 114 20.16 -4.00 33.11
N THR A 115 20.99 -3.27 33.85
CA THR A 115 21.36 -1.87 33.57
C THR A 115 22.87 -1.73 33.38
N VAL A 116 23.29 -0.77 32.56
CA VAL A 116 24.72 -0.54 32.31
C VAL A 116 25.44 0.01 33.54
N GLU A 117 24.74 0.78 34.37
CA GLU A 117 25.34 1.36 35.59
C GLU A 117 25.54 0.27 36.66
N GLU A 118 24.59 -0.67 36.81
CA GLU A 118 24.79 -1.84 37.67
C GLU A 118 25.97 -2.69 37.21
N ALA A 119 26.10 -2.90 35.90
CA ALA A 119 27.23 -3.64 35.31
C ALA A 119 28.57 -2.93 35.54
N ARG A 120 28.60 -1.59 35.42
CA ARG A 120 29.80 -0.77 35.70
C ARG A 120 30.22 -0.84 37.16
N THR A 121 29.28 -0.65 38.09
CA THR A 121 29.56 -0.69 39.53
C THR A 121 30.01 -2.08 39.97
N ALA A 122 29.57 -3.11 39.26
CA ALA A 122 29.95 -4.49 39.53
C ALA A 122 31.36 -4.86 39.04
N ALA A 123 31.94 -4.10 38.11
CA ALA A 123 33.25 -4.41 37.56
C ALA A 123 34.32 -4.26 38.65
N GLY A 124 35.10 -5.32 38.86
CA GLY A 124 36.14 -5.34 39.89
C GLY A 124 37.09 -6.53 39.75
N PRO A 125 38.18 -6.55 40.52
CA PRO A 125 39.25 -7.52 40.34
C PRO A 125 38.81 -8.96 40.54
N ASP A 126 37.86 -9.22 41.45
CA ASP A 126 37.36 -10.57 41.75
C ASP A 126 36.06 -10.90 41.02
N THR A 127 35.75 -10.17 39.95
CA THR A 127 34.51 -10.34 39.18
C THR A 127 34.79 -10.74 37.74
N THR A 128 34.01 -11.71 37.26
CA THR A 128 33.78 -11.93 35.83
C THR A 128 32.50 -11.21 35.45
N LEU A 129 32.57 -10.23 34.54
CA LEU A 129 31.41 -9.55 33.98
C LEU A 129 31.10 -10.14 32.60
N LEU A 130 29.99 -10.88 32.49
CA LEU A 130 29.48 -11.38 31.22
C LEU A 130 28.49 -10.36 30.65
N VAL A 131 28.70 -9.94 29.41
CA VAL A 131 27.82 -9.03 28.65
C VAL A 131 27.11 -9.83 27.58
N ALA A 132 25.84 -10.12 27.81
CA ALA A 132 25.01 -10.84 26.84
C ALA A 132 24.58 -9.87 25.72
N ASN A 133 24.79 -10.25 24.46
CA ASN A 133 24.36 -9.50 23.29
C ASN A 133 24.77 -7.99 23.31
N PRO A 134 26.06 -7.65 23.23
CA PRO A 134 26.53 -6.27 23.35
C PRO A 134 26.04 -5.33 22.24
N ASP A 135 25.58 -5.85 21.10
CA ASP A 135 25.12 -5.07 19.94
C ASP A 135 23.84 -4.27 20.19
N VAL A 136 23.08 -4.59 21.24
CA VAL A 136 21.88 -3.82 21.63
C VAL A 136 22.23 -2.54 22.40
N LEU A 137 23.48 -2.40 22.86
CA LEU A 137 23.94 -1.24 23.61
C LEU A 137 24.23 -0.09 22.65
N THR A 138 23.85 1.12 23.06
CA THR A 138 24.25 2.36 22.36
C THR A 138 25.77 2.58 22.46
N GLU A 139 26.37 3.28 21.51
CA GLU A 139 27.81 3.63 21.54
C GLU A 139 28.24 4.26 22.87
N ARG A 140 27.37 5.09 23.46
CA ARG A 140 27.62 5.72 24.77
C ARG A 140 27.64 4.69 25.89
N GLN A 141 26.70 3.75 25.91
CA GLN A 141 26.68 2.66 26.89
C GLN A 141 27.90 1.74 26.73
N GLN A 142 28.27 1.41 25.50
CA GLN A 142 29.47 0.62 25.19
C GLN A 142 30.74 1.31 25.69
N SER A 143 30.91 2.60 25.39
CA SER A 143 32.07 3.40 25.83
C SER A 143 32.18 3.47 27.35
N ARG A 144 31.03 3.66 28.03
CA ARG A 144 30.95 3.68 29.50
C ARG A 144 31.30 2.32 30.09
N LEU A 145 30.83 1.23 29.49
CA LEU A 145 31.11 -0.14 29.94
C LEU A 145 32.60 -0.45 29.76
N HIS A 146 33.15 -0.22 28.57
CA HIS A 146 34.58 -0.40 28.27
C HIS A 146 35.47 0.39 29.24
N SER A 147 35.12 1.65 29.52
CA SER A 147 35.88 2.48 30.46
C SER A 147 35.89 1.93 31.88
N ALA A 148 34.82 1.26 32.32
CA ALA A 148 34.78 0.66 33.65
C ALA A 148 35.53 -0.68 33.71
N THR A 149 35.49 -1.48 32.64
CA THR A 149 36.08 -2.82 32.63
C THR A 149 37.58 -2.81 32.36
N LYS A 150 38.06 -1.91 31.49
CA LYS A 150 39.45 -1.84 31.03
C LYS A 150 40.50 -1.91 32.14
N ASP A 151 40.27 -1.19 33.24
CA ASP A 151 41.21 -1.08 34.36
C ASP A 151 40.65 -1.71 35.66
N SER A 152 39.57 -2.49 35.56
CA SER A 152 38.91 -3.12 36.73
C SER A 152 39.74 -4.23 37.39
N GLY A 153 40.71 -4.79 36.66
CA GLY A 153 41.49 -5.96 37.08
C GLY A 153 40.72 -7.29 37.05
N GLY A 154 39.44 -7.27 36.69
CA GLY A 154 38.57 -8.43 36.53
C GLY A 154 38.57 -8.99 35.11
N ARG A 155 37.72 -9.99 34.87
CA ARG A 155 37.49 -10.55 33.54
C ARG A 155 36.22 -9.96 32.92
N THR A 156 36.27 -9.55 31.67
CA THR A 156 35.07 -9.22 30.89
C THR A 156 34.85 -10.25 29.81
N VAL A 157 33.65 -10.81 29.70
CA VAL A 157 33.29 -11.81 28.69
C VAL A 157 32.20 -11.23 27.80
N LEU A 158 32.51 -11.03 26.52
CA LEU A 158 31.59 -10.49 25.53
C LEU A 158 31.02 -11.63 24.70
N ILE A 159 29.69 -11.82 24.76
CA ILE A 159 29.02 -12.89 24.02
C ILE A 159 28.49 -12.36 22.70
N THR A 160 28.99 -12.92 21.60
CA THR A 160 28.66 -12.58 20.22
C THR A 160 28.68 -11.08 19.90
N PRO A 161 29.71 -10.29 20.31
CA PRO A 161 29.82 -8.91 19.85
C PRO A 161 30.03 -8.88 18.33
N GLY A 162 29.13 -8.21 17.62
CA GLY A 162 29.27 -7.98 16.19
C GLY A 162 30.00 -6.67 15.88
N ALA A 163 30.01 -6.30 14.60
CA ALA A 163 30.59 -5.05 14.12
C ALA A 163 30.11 -3.79 14.88
N PRO A 164 28.84 -3.66 15.33
CA PRO A 164 28.37 -2.47 16.04
C PRO A 164 28.97 -2.25 17.43
N SER A 165 29.53 -3.29 18.07
CA SER A 165 29.98 -3.21 19.48
C SER A 165 31.44 -3.62 19.70
N ILE A 166 31.99 -4.49 18.85
CA ILE A 166 33.30 -5.08 19.07
C ILE A 166 34.43 -4.05 19.13
N ASP A 167 34.45 -3.07 18.23
CA ASP A 167 35.53 -2.09 18.14
C ASP A 167 35.60 -1.18 19.39
N THR A 168 34.44 -0.86 19.97
CA THR A 168 34.37 -0.06 21.20
C THR A 168 34.71 -0.88 22.45
N LEU A 169 34.21 -2.12 22.55
CA LEU A 169 34.34 -2.94 23.76
C LEU A 169 35.68 -3.68 23.82
N ALA A 170 36.25 -4.03 22.67
CA ALA A 170 37.53 -4.71 22.50
C ALA A 170 38.34 -4.03 21.37
N PRO A 171 38.94 -2.85 21.63
CA PRO A 171 39.68 -2.10 20.62
C PRO A 171 40.78 -2.92 19.95
N GLY A 172 40.86 -2.83 18.62
CA GLY A 172 41.80 -3.61 17.81
C GLY A 172 41.30 -5.00 17.40
N VAL A 173 40.03 -5.33 17.70
CA VAL A 173 39.34 -6.52 17.21
C VAL A 173 38.22 -6.12 16.25
N THR A 174 38.10 -6.83 15.13
CA THR A 174 37.02 -6.64 14.15
C THR A 174 36.27 -7.95 13.95
N ALA A 175 34.95 -7.85 13.75
CA ALA A 175 34.09 -9.01 13.48
C ALA A 175 34.03 -9.27 11.97
N ASP A 176 34.22 -10.52 11.57
CA ASP A 176 33.97 -10.98 10.21
C ASP A 176 32.46 -11.06 9.94
N GLY A 177 32.05 -10.64 8.75
CA GLY A 177 30.64 -10.59 8.35
C GLY A 177 30.04 -11.96 8.03
N SER A 178 30.88 -12.99 7.86
CA SER A 178 30.44 -14.36 7.61
C SER A 178 30.69 -15.22 8.86
N PRO A 179 29.65 -15.78 9.50
CA PRO A 179 29.87 -16.74 10.56
C PRO A 179 30.53 -18.01 10.02
N SER A 180 31.10 -18.80 10.92
CA SER A 180 31.61 -20.12 10.58
C SER A 180 30.50 -21.05 10.07
N VAL A 181 30.83 -21.89 9.10
CA VAL A 181 29.93 -22.93 8.58
C VAL A 181 29.98 -24.19 9.44
N ASP A 182 31.12 -24.44 10.09
CA ASP A 182 31.33 -25.58 10.98
C ASP A 182 30.82 -25.23 12.38
N SER A 183 29.92 -26.03 12.95
CA SER A 183 29.41 -25.80 14.30
C SER A 183 30.45 -26.12 15.37
N THR A 184 31.23 -27.18 15.17
CA THR A 184 32.14 -27.74 16.18
C THR A 184 33.58 -27.57 15.72
N LEU A 185 34.39 -26.92 16.54
CA LEU A 185 35.77 -26.55 16.20
C LEU A 185 36.73 -27.10 17.26
N SER A 186 37.96 -27.40 16.83
CA SER A 186 39.05 -27.73 17.73
C SER A 186 39.76 -26.47 18.23
N PRO A 187 40.36 -26.45 19.44
CA PRO A 187 40.80 -25.22 20.09
C PRO A 187 41.97 -24.54 19.36
N GLY A 188 42.87 -25.28 18.71
CA GLY A 188 43.94 -24.73 17.87
C GLY A 188 44.94 -23.78 18.57
N CYS A 189 44.96 -23.73 19.90
CA CYS A 189 45.67 -22.71 20.67
C CYS A 189 46.24 -23.22 22.00
N SER A 190 47.03 -22.37 22.67
CA SER A 190 47.67 -22.70 23.95
C SER A 190 46.88 -22.28 25.20
N LEU A 191 45.68 -21.74 25.04
CA LEU A 191 44.81 -21.35 26.16
C LEU A 191 44.42 -22.58 26.99
N PRO A 192 44.74 -22.65 28.30
CA PRO A 192 44.41 -23.82 29.11
C PRO A 192 42.92 -24.16 29.16
N ALA A 193 42.05 -23.14 29.10
CA ALA A 193 40.61 -23.32 29.05
C ALA A 193 40.16 -24.09 27.81
N ALA A 194 40.60 -23.64 26.64
CA ALA A 194 40.28 -24.26 25.35
C ALA A 194 40.90 -25.67 25.23
N ARG A 195 42.15 -25.87 25.70
CA ARG A 195 42.78 -27.21 25.67
C ARG A 195 42.08 -28.23 26.55
N ARG A 196 41.62 -27.83 27.74
CA ARG A 196 40.87 -28.73 28.65
C ARG A 196 39.46 -29.02 28.14
N ALA A 197 38.87 -28.09 27.39
CA ALA A 197 37.59 -28.32 26.74
C ALA A 197 37.73 -29.29 25.55
N GLY A 198 38.80 -29.15 24.76
CA GLY A 198 38.90 -29.86 23.49
C GLY A 198 37.96 -29.24 22.47
N ASP A 199 37.36 -30.09 21.63
CA ASP A 199 36.40 -29.66 20.62
C ASP A 199 35.16 -29.05 21.29
N ALA A 200 34.62 -27.96 20.75
CA ALA A 200 33.45 -27.27 21.29
C ALA A 200 32.63 -26.62 20.18
N ASP A 201 31.35 -26.36 20.44
CA ASP A 201 30.41 -25.74 19.50
C ASP A 201 30.68 -24.23 19.39
N MET A 202 31.76 -23.92 18.67
CA MET A 202 32.34 -22.59 18.52
C MET A 202 32.11 -22.00 17.12
N GLY A 203 31.16 -22.55 16.38
CA GLY A 203 30.75 -22.14 15.03
C GLY A 203 29.90 -20.87 14.97
N GLY A 204 30.49 -19.73 15.32
CA GLY A 204 29.79 -18.45 15.38
C GLY A 204 30.50 -17.33 14.62
N ILE A 205 30.45 -16.10 15.17
CA ILE A 205 31.18 -14.94 14.65
C ILE A 205 32.68 -15.23 14.75
N ARG A 206 33.41 -14.86 13.71
CA ARG A 206 34.87 -14.95 13.66
C ARG A 206 35.47 -13.56 13.78
N TYR A 207 36.69 -13.48 14.31
CA TYR A 207 37.31 -12.21 14.61
C TYR A 207 38.71 -12.10 14.01
N ASP A 208 39.04 -10.91 13.52
CA ASP A 208 40.42 -10.51 13.26
C ASP A 208 40.89 -9.61 14.40
N THR A 209 42.19 -9.67 14.72
CA THR A 209 42.77 -8.94 15.84
C THR A 209 44.16 -8.42 15.50
N LEU A 210 44.39 -7.15 15.82
CA LEU A 210 45.71 -6.51 15.75
C LEU A 210 46.49 -6.64 17.07
N ALA A 211 45.90 -7.23 18.11
CA ALA A 211 46.53 -7.39 19.41
C ALA A 211 47.53 -8.58 19.38
N PRO A 212 48.85 -8.34 19.52
CA PRO A 212 49.88 -9.37 19.32
C PRO A 212 49.88 -10.45 20.41
N ASP A 213 49.43 -10.12 21.62
CA ASP A 213 49.40 -11.03 22.77
C ASP A 213 48.03 -11.71 22.96
N ALA A 214 47.13 -11.59 21.98
CA ALA A 214 45.82 -12.22 22.04
C ALA A 214 45.94 -13.73 21.86
N ALA A 215 45.34 -14.51 22.77
CA ALA A 215 45.15 -15.93 22.52
C ALA A 215 43.95 -16.11 21.57
N ALA A 216 44.22 -16.63 20.38
CA ALA A 216 43.23 -16.92 19.35
C ALA A 216 42.97 -18.43 19.28
N CYS A 217 41.73 -18.84 19.50
CA CYS A 217 41.32 -20.24 19.57
C CYS A 217 40.09 -20.51 18.71
N TYR A 218 39.85 -21.78 18.39
CA TYR A 218 38.70 -22.25 17.61
C TYR A 218 38.63 -21.58 16.24
N LEU A 219 39.63 -21.87 15.39
CA LEU A 219 39.77 -21.24 14.09
C LEU A 219 38.84 -21.88 13.06
N SER A 220 38.20 -21.06 12.24
CA SER A 220 37.47 -21.45 11.04
C SER A 220 37.87 -20.50 9.91
N ASP A 221 38.26 -21.03 8.75
CA ASP A 221 38.82 -20.26 7.63
C ASP A 221 39.97 -19.32 8.04
N GLY A 222 40.78 -19.74 9.03
CA GLY A 222 41.92 -18.98 9.54
C GLY A 222 41.60 -17.90 10.57
N LEU A 223 40.32 -17.66 10.88
CA LEU A 223 39.91 -16.66 11.88
C LEU A 223 39.36 -17.34 13.16
N PRO A 224 39.75 -16.90 14.36
CA PRO A 224 39.26 -17.44 15.63
C PRO A 224 37.84 -16.99 15.95
N SER A 225 37.07 -17.85 16.65
CA SER A 225 35.81 -17.48 17.30
C SER A 225 35.93 -17.31 18.82
N LEU A 226 37.10 -17.55 19.40
CA LEU A 226 37.44 -17.20 20.78
C LEU A 226 38.73 -16.38 20.81
N LEU A 227 38.66 -15.18 21.38
CA LEU A 227 39.83 -14.36 21.68
C LEU A 227 39.93 -14.12 23.19
N GLN A 228 41.14 -14.22 23.73
CA GLN A 228 41.46 -13.68 25.06
C GLN A 228 42.46 -12.55 24.90
N LEU A 229 42.03 -11.34 25.22
CA LEU A 229 42.81 -10.12 25.16
C LEU A 229 43.34 -9.79 26.56
N PRO A 230 44.64 -9.87 26.80
CA PRO A 230 45.20 -9.45 28.08
C PRO A 230 45.06 -7.93 28.25
N THR A 231 44.78 -7.47 29.47
CA THR A 231 44.85 -6.02 29.76
C THR A 231 46.31 -5.57 29.86
N PRO A 232 46.70 -4.44 29.24
CA PRO A 232 48.09 -3.95 29.29
C PRO A 232 48.58 -3.60 30.70
N ARG A 233 47.65 -3.33 31.62
CA ARG A 233 47.93 -2.94 33.00
C ARG A 233 47.01 -3.70 33.94
N GLY A 234 47.50 -4.82 34.48
CA GLY A 234 46.82 -5.53 35.57
C GLY A 234 46.65 -7.03 35.33
N LYS A 235 45.80 -7.63 36.15
CA LYS A 235 45.47 -9.07 36.10
C LYS A 235 44.17 -9.35 35.34
N GLY A 236 43.58 -8.34 34.69
CA GLY A 236 42.32 -8.47 33.98
C GLY A 236 42.49 -8.97 32.55
N ASP A 237 41.39 -9.39 31.94
CA ASP A 237 41.34 -9.78 30.54
C ASP A 237 39.95 -9.60 29.95
N THR A 238 39.91 -9.42 28.63
CA THR A 238 38.66 -9.40 27.86
C THR A 238 38.60 -10.65 27.00
N VAL A 239 37.62 -11.50 27.26
CA VAL A 239 37.32 -12.69 26.46
C VAL A 239 36.21 -12.34 25.48
N VAL A 240 36.44 -12.56 24.20
CA VAL A 240 35.45 -12.40 23.13
C VAL A 240 35.02 -13.79 22.67
N LEU A 241 33.74 -14.10 22.79
CA LEU A 241 33.13 -15.37 22.40
C LEU A 241 32.21 -15.15 21.22
N GLY A 242 32.56 -15.69 20.06
CA GLY A 242 31.78 -15.58 18.83
C GLY A 242 30.60 -16.54 18.75
N ALA A 243 30.55 -17.56 19.61
CA ALA A 243 29.51 -18.56 19.68
C ALA A 243 28.83 -18.56 21.06
N PRO A 244 27.50 -18.40 21.14
CA PRO A 244 26.76 -18.48 22.40
C PRO A 244 26.39 -19.92 22.78
N ASP A 245 26.50 -20.87 21.84
CA ASP A 245 25.99 -22.24 21.95
C ASP A 245 26.54 -22.99 23.16
N ILE A 246 27.80 -22.75 23.52
CA ILE A 246 28.42 -23.35 24.71
C ILE A 246 27.74 -22.96 26.03
N LEU A 247 26.88 -21.93 26.03
CA LEU A 247 26.16 -21.43 27.19
C LEU A 247 24.69 -21.89 27.22
N TYR A 248 24.20 -22.56 26.18
CA TYR A 248 22.81 -22.99 26.10
C TYR A 248 22.55 -24.30 26.83
N ASN A 249 21.39 -24.37 27.50
CA ASN A 249 20.97 -25.54 28.26
C ASN A 249 20.91 -26.81 27.39
N ASP A 250 20.52 -26.71 26.12
CA ASP A 250 20.37 -27.84 25.19
C ASP A 250 21.69 -28.29 24.52
N ARG A 251 22.76 -27.50 24.66
CA ARG A 251 24.08 -27.77 24.08
C ARG A 251 25.18 -27.98 25.12
N LEU A 252 24.93 -27.69 26.39
CA LEU A 252 25.97 -27.65 27.41
C LEU A 252 26.68 -29.00 27.60
N ASP A 253 25.96 -30.11 27.44
CA ASP A 253 26.46 -31.48 27.56
C ASP A 253 27.12 -32.02 26.28
N GLN A 254 27.17 -31.23 25.21
CA GLN A 254 27.80 -31.60 23.95
C GLN A 254 29.28 -31.21 23.94
N HIS A 255 30.11 -32.10 23.38
CA HIS A 255 31.54 -31.87 23.21
C HIS A 255 32.23 -31.36 24.49
N GLY A 256 33.05 -30.32 24.38
CA GLY A 256 33.73 -29.63 25.47
C GLY A 256 32.99 -28.41 26.01
N ASN A 257 31.71 -28.20 25.66
CA ASN A 257 30.97 -26.96 25.90
C ASN A 257 30.94 -26.57 27.39
N ALA A 258 30.49 -27.49 28.27
CA ALA A 258 30.50 -27.28 29.71
C ALA A 258 31.90 -26.94 30.25
N SER A 259 32.91 -27.70 29.84
CA SER A 259 34.29 -27.51 30.28
C SER A 259 34.80 -26.12 29.88
N LEU A 260 34.50 -25.66 28.66
CA LEU A 260 34.88 -24.33 28.18
C LEU A 260 34.14 -23.23 28.95
N ALA A 261 32.81 -23.32 29.02
CA ALA A 261 31.95 -22.33 29.68
C ALA A 261 32.35 -22.14 31.16
N LEU A 262 32.47 -23.23 31.91
CA LEU A 262 32.81 -23.17 33.34
C LEU A 262 34.19 -22.58 33.59
N GLN A 263 35.17 -22.87 32.75
CA GLN A 263 36.52 -22.34 32.91
C GLN A 263 36.66 -20.87 32.49
N LEU A 264 35.89 -20.44 31.49
CA LEU A 264 35.88 -19.04 31.07
C LEU A 264 35.17 -18.16 32.10
N LEU A 265 34.01 -18.61 32.60
CA LEU A 265 33.16 -17.84 33.51
C LEU A 265 33.57 -17.97 34.98
N GLY A 266 34.01 -19.15 35.41
CA GLY A 266 34.40 -19.46 36.78
C GLY A 266 35.85 -19.10 37.13
N SER A 267 36.52 -18.24 36.37
CA SER A 267 37.89 -17.80 36.68
C SER A 267 37.98 -16.91 37.93
N ARG A 268 36.84 -16.36 38.38
CA ARG A 268 36.69 -15.45 39.52
C ARG A 268 35.52 -15.90 40.40
N PRO A 269 35.51 -15.54 41.70
CA PRO A 269 34.47 -15.98 42.65
C PRO A 269 33.09 -15.33 42.42
N HIS A 270 33.03 -14.18 41.74
CA HIS A 270 31.79 -13.47 41.45
C HIS A 270 31.56 -13.40 39.94
N LEU A 271 30.43 -13.93 39.47
CA LEU A 271 29.96 -13.78 38.09
C LEU A 271 28.79 -12.80 38.06
N VAL A 272 28.97 -11.70 37.34
CA VAL A 272 27.91 -10.73 37.10
C VAL A 272 27.44 -10.91 35.67
N TRP A 273 26.17 -11.28 35.52
CA TRP A 273 25.56 -11.62 34.25
C TRP A 273 24.69 -10.46 33.79
N TYR A 274 25.22 -9.62 32.89
CA TYR A 274 24.51 -8.47 32.35
C TYR A 274 23.64 -8.89 31.16
N LEU A 275 22.32 -8.85 31.35
CA LEU A 275 21.30 -8.97 30.30
C LEU A 275 20.78 -7.57 29.98
N PRO A 276 21.24 -6.91 28.90
CA PRO A 276 20.70 -5.62 28.52
C PRO A 276 19.20 -5.74 28.27
N SER A 277 18.42 -4.99 29.04
CA SER A 277 16.97 -4.90 28.84
C SER A 277 16.65 -3.64 28.05
N LEU A 278 15.72 -3.73 27.10
CA LEU A 278 15.23 -2.55 26.35
C LEU A 278 14.43 -1.57 27.22
N SER A 279 14.15 -1.94 28.47
CA SER A 279 13.35 -1.16 29.44
C SER A 279 14.10 -0.03 30.13
N ASP A 280 15.42 0.05 29.97
CA ASP A 280 16.27 1.01 30.67
C ASP A 280 16.79 2.14 29.76
N ASP A 281 15.93 2.54 28.84
CA ASP A 281 16.13 3.75 28.06
C ASP A 281 15.98 4.98 28.96
N GLU A 282 17.08 5.72 29.15
CA GLU A 282 16.99 7.19 29.05
C GLU A 282 16.07 7.49 27.86
N PRO A 283 15.00 8.29 28.02
CA PRO A 283 13.91 8.36 27.06
C PRO A 283 14.47 8.61 25.66
N ARG A 284 14.56 7.55 24.85
CA ARG A 284 14.99 7.67 23.47
C ARG A 284 14.00 8.65 22.85
N GLY A 285 14.50 9.80 22.40
CA GLY A 285 13.67 10.71 21.63
C GLY A 285 13.08 9.91 20.47
N PHE A 286 11.80 10.12 20.14
CA PHE A 286 11.11 9.44 19.04
C PHE A 286 11.94 9.34 17.75
N PHE A 287 12.85 10.30 17.53
CA PHE A 287 13.77 10.37 16.40
C PHE A 287 15.01 9.47 16.48
N ASP A 288 15.42 8.99 17.66
CA ASP A 288 16.55 8.05 17.85
C ASP A 288 16.13 6.58 17.62
N LEU A 289 14.83 6.26 17.65
CA LEU A 289 14.32 4.95 17.25
C LEU A 289 14.20 4.78 15.74
N ILE A 290 14.39 5.85 14.97
CA ILE A 290 14.26 5.84 13.52
C ILE A 290 15.63 5.50 12.93
N PRO A 291 15.80 4.33 12.25
CA PRO A 291 17.07 3.95 11.63
C PRO A 291 17.58 5.07 10.71
N SER A 292 18.89 5.32 10.69
CA SER A 292 19.49 6.48 9.99
C SER A 292 19.06 6.62 8.51
N GLY A 293 18.79 5.51 7.82
CA GLY A 293 18.27 5.49 6.46
C GLY A 293 16.86 6.07 6.28
N TRP A 294 16.02 6.05 7.32
CA TRP A 294 14.66 6.61 7.25
C TRP A 294 14.67 8.14 7.14
N ARG A 295 15.70 8.84 7.65
CA ARG A 295 15.82 10.30 7.45
C ARG A 295 15.84 10.67 5.96
N TRP A 296 16.51 9.86 5.15
CA TRP A 296 16.54 10.02 3.69
C TRP A 296 15.20 9.71 3.06
N ALA A 297 14.50 8.66 3.51
CA ALA A 297 13.15 8.34 3.06
C ALA A 297 12.16 9.48 3.36
N THR A 298 12.19 10.06 4.57
CA THR A 298 11.33 11.19 4.94
C THR A 298 11.67 12.46 4.15
N LEU A 299 12.96 12.71 3.88
CA LEU A 299 13.40 13.83 3.05
C LEU A 299 12.94 13.68 1.58
N GLN A 300 12.99 12.47 1.03
CA GLN A 300 12.47 12.18 -0.31
C GLN A 300 10.95 12.34 -0.38
N LEU A 301 10.22 11.87 0.64
CA LEU A 301 8.77 12.01 0.74
C LEU A 301 8.34 13.48 0.86
N THR A 302 9.04 14.26 1.69
CA THR A 302 8.76 15.70 1.82
C THR A 302 9.08 16.44 0.53
N LEU A 303 10.20 16.14 -0.12
CA LEU A 303 10.53 16.71 -1.43
C LEU A 303 9.46 16.37 -2.49
N ALA A 304 9.03 15.11 -2.55
CA ALA A 304 7.96 14.66 -3.44
C ALA A 304 6.62 15.37 -3.14
N ALA A 305 6.27 15.54 -1.87
CA ALA A 305 5.07 16.27 -1.45
C ALA A 305 5.13 17.76 -1.85
N VAL A 306 6.28 18.41 -1.69
CA VAL A 306 6.50 19.81 -2.13
C VAL A 306 6.38 19.92 -3.64
N LEU A 307 7.01 19.01 -4.41
CA LEU A 307 6.88 18.99 -5.87
C LEU A 307 5.43 18.76 -6.32
N ALA A 308 4.71 17.85 -5.66
CA ALA A 308 3.30 17.60 -5.92
C ALA A 308 2.43 18.82 -5.58
N ALA A 309 2.70 19.50 -4.47
CA ALA A 309 2.02 20.72 -4.07
C ALA A 309 2.28 21.85 -5.08
N LEU A 310 3.53 22.05 -5.53
CA LEU A 310 3.88 23.03 -6.55
C LEU A 310 3.22 22.71 -7.90
N TRP A 311 3.22 21.44 -8.31
CA TRP A 311 2.54 20.99 -9.53
C TRP A 311 1.03 21.27 -9.46
N ARG A 312 0.40 21.00 -8.31
CA ARG A 312 -1.04 21.17 -8.12
C ARG A 312 -1.45 22.62 -7.86
N ALA A 313 -0.53 23.43 -7.33
CA ALA A 313 -0.70 24.87 -7.14
C ALA A 313 -0.56 25.66 -8.45
N ARG A 314 0.04 25.08 -9.51
CA ARG A 314 0.00 25.64 -10.86
C ARG A 314 -1.43 25.53 -11.39
N ARG A 315 -2.24 26.57 -11.13
CA ARG A 315 -3.59 26.74 -11.68
C ARG A 315 -3.52 26.75 -13.21
N LEU A 316 -4.05 25.71 -13.84
CA LEU A 316 -4.53 25.82 -15.22
C LEU A 316 -5.78 26.71 -15.15
N GLY A 317 -5.79 27.80 -15.93
CA GLY A 317 -6.80 28.86 -15.87
C GLY A 317 -8.26 28.38 -16.07
N PRO A 318 -9.24 29.27 -15.86
CA PRO A 318 -10.65 28.92 -15.92
C PRO A 318 -11.00 28.28 -17.28
N LEU A 319 -11.71 27.15 -17.23
CA LEU A 319 -12.30 26.55 -18.43
C LEU A 319 -13.30 27.55 -19.00
N VAL A 320 -13.03 28.01 -20.22
CA VAL A 320 -13.91 28.91 -20.98
C VAL A 320 -15.27 28.24 -21.11
N LEU A 321 -16.30 28.82 -20.48
CA LEU A 321 -17.68 28.38 -20.64
C LEU A 321 -18.18 28.90 -21.99
N GLU A 322 -18.28 28.00 -22.97
CA GLU A 322 -18.87 28.29 -24.26
C GLU A 322 -20.38 28.59 -24.09
N ARG A 323 -20.85 29.74 -24.63
CA ARG A 323 -22.25 30.18 -24.50
C ARG A 323 -23.17 29.26 -25.30
N LEU A 324 -24.16 28.69 -24.62
CA LEU A 324 -25.26 27.92 -25.24
C LEU A 324 -26.09 28.81 -26.19
N PRO A 325 -26.55 28.28 -27.33
CA PRO A 325 -27.23 29.05 -28.37
C PRO A 325 -28.63 29.52 -27.94
N VAL A 326 -28.97 30.73 -28.38
CA VAL A 326 -30.25 31.41 -28.20
C VAL A 326 -31.38 30.58 -28.83
N ALA A 327 -32.49 30.40 -28.12
CA ALA A 327 -33.68 29.73 -28.65
C ALA A 327 -34.30 30.55 -29.80
N ILE A 328 -34.19 30.04 -31.02
CA ILE A 328 -34.78 30.66 -32.22
C ILE A 328 -36.22 30.13 -32.39
N ARG A 329 -37.18 31.00 -32.71
CA ARG A 329 -38.57 30.58 -32.98
C ARG A 329 -38.61 29.66 -34.20
N ALA A 330 -39.40 28.59 -34.14
CA ALA A 330 -39.51 27.60 -35.22
C ALA A 330 -39.94 28.19 -36.58
N SER A 331 -40.65 29.33 -36.58
CA SER A 331 -41.01 30.05 -37.81
C SER A 331 -39.79 30.61 -38.54
N GLU A 332 -38.76 31.08 -37.83
CA GLU A 332 -37.56 31.66 -38.44
C GLU A 332 -36.67 30.59 -39.07
N THR A 333 -36.64 29.38 -38.50
CA THR A 333 -35.86 28.26 -39.07
C THR A 333 -36.52 27.71 -40.34
N VAL A 334 -37.85 27.64 -40.37
CA VAL A 334 -38.62 27.24 -41.57
C VAL A 334 -38.44 28.28 -42.69
N GLU A 335 -38.59 29.56 -42.38
CA GLU A 335 -38.41 30.63 -43.38
C GLU A 335 -36.96 30.68 -43.90
N GLY A 336 -35.98 30.55 -43.00
CA GLY A 336 -34.57 30.45 -43.36
C GLY A 336 -34.29 29.26 -44.29
N ARG A 337 -34.91 28.09 -44.05
CA ARG A 337 -34.76 26.92 -44.92
C ARG A 337 -35.44 27.11 -46.27
N ALA A 338 -36.65 27.68 -46.30
CA ALA A 338 -37.36 27.98 -47.54
C ALA A 338 -36.57 28.96 -48.43
N ARG A 339 -36.00 30.03 -47.83
CA ARG A 339 -35.14 30.99 -48.55
C ARG A 339 -33.89 30.31 -49.14
N LEU A 340 -33.30 29.35 -48.42
CA LEU A 340 -32.15 28.59 -48.91
C LEU A 340 -32.52 27.65 -50.06
N TYR A 341 -33.65 26.93 -49.99
CA TYR A 341 -34.11 26.09 -51.10
C TYR A 341 -34.44 26.90 -52.35
N ARG A 342 -35.07 28.08 -52.19
CA ARG A 342 -35.33 29.01 -53.28
C ARG A 342 -34.02 29.55 -53.89
N LYS A 343 -33.07 30.01 -53.06
CA LYS A 343 -31.78 30.53 -53.55
C LYS A 343 -30.98 29.47 -54.32
N ALA A 344 -31.08 28.20 -53.90
CA ALA A 344 -30.41 27.08 -54.57
C ALA A 344 -31.21 26.49 -55.74
N ASN A 345 -32.39 27.03 -56.08
CA ASN A 345 -33.33 26.44 -57.05
C ASN A 345 -33.62 24.94 -56.81
N ALA A 346 -33.59 24.49 -55.55
CA ALA A 346 -33.69 23.09 -55.15
C ALA A 346 -35.16 22.61 -55.05
N ARG A 347 -35.88 22.69 -56.18
CA ARG A 347 -37.31 22.37 -56.31
C ARG A 347 -37.61 20.89 -56.04
N ASP A 348 -36.70 20.03 -56.47
CA ASP A 348 -36.69 18.59 -56.22
C ASP A 348 -36.71 18.28 -54.72
N ARG A 349 -35.83 18.93 -53.95
CA ARG A 349 -35.74 18.72 -52.51
C ARG A 349 -36.95 19.27 -51.77
N ALA A 350 -37.44 20.45 -52.18
CA ALA A 350 -38.64 21.04 -51.61
C ALA A 350 -39.88 20.15 -51.84
N ALA A 351 -40.08 19.67 -53.07
CA ALA A 351 -41.17 18.75 -53.40
C ALA A 351 -41.08 17.43 -52.63
N ASN A 352 -39.89 16.85 -52.53
CA ASN A 352 -39.70 15.59 -51.78
C ASN A 352 -39.94 15.79 -50.28
N ALA A 353 -39.51 16.92 -49.70
CA ALA A 353 -39.77 17.24 -48.30
C ALA A 353 -41.27 17.37 -48.01
N LEU A 354 -42.01 18.08 -48.88
CA LEU A 354 -43.47 18.24 -48.77
C LEU A 354 -44.19 16.88 -48.90
N ARG A 355 -43.86 16.10 -49.93
CA ARG A 355 -44.44 14.76 -50.14
C ARG A 355 -44.13 13.81 -48.99
N THR A 356 -42.90 13.83 -48.48
CA THR A 356 -42.50 12.99 -47.34
C THR A 356 -43.28 13.36 -46.08
N ALA A 357 -43.36 14.65 -45.76
CA ALA A 357 -44.13 15.12 -44.61
C ALA A 357 -45.62 14.80 -44.74
N THR A 358 -46.20 14.97 -45.94
CA THR A 358 -47.61 14.66 -46.21
C THR A 358 -47.87 13.16 -46.06
N ARG A 359 -47.04 12.28 -46.64
CA ARG A 359 -47.14 10.82 -46.48
C ARG A 359 -47.07 10.40 -45.01
N SER A 360 -46.14 10.97 -44.24
CA SER A 360 -46.00 10.69 -42.81
C SER A 360 -47.21 11.14 -41.98
N ARG A 361 -47.90 12.23 -42.37
CA ARG A 361 -49.13 12.69 -41.72
C ARG A 361 -50.38 11.90 -42.13
N LEU A 362 -50.44 11.44 -43.38
CA LEU A 362 -51.55 10.63 -43.90
C LEU A 362 -51.52 9.18 -43.39
N ALA A 363 -50.34 8.58 -43.23
CA ALA A 363 -50.17 7.19 -42.82
C ALA A 363 -51.02 6.76 -41.59
N PRO A 364 -50.99 7.48 -40.45
CA PRO A 364 -51.83 7.11 -39.31
C PRO A 364 -53.33 7.22 -39.57
N LEU A 365 -53.77 8.10 -40.47
CA LEU A 365 -55.19 8.31 -40.79
C LEU A 365 -55.78 7.15 -41.61
N VAL A 366 -54.96 6.47 -42.40
CA VAL A 366 -55.36 5.31 -43.20
C VAL A 366 -54.96 3.96 -42.59
N GLY A 367 -54.37 3.96 -41.38
CA GLY A 367 -53.95 2.74 -40.68
C GLY A 367 -52.67 2.11 -41.21
N VAL A 368 -51.82 2.87 -41.92
CA VAL A 368 -50.53 2.41 -42.44
C VAL A 368 -49.41 2.79 -41.46
N SER A 369 -48.44 1.89 -41.24
CA SER A 369 -47.31 2.19 -40.37
C SER A 369 -46.41 3.30 -40.96
N PRO A 370 -45.80 4.17 -40.13
CA PRO A 370 -44.93 5.25 -40.62
C PRO A 370 -43.76 4.76 -41.50
N ALA A 371 -43.27 3.53 -41.27
CA ALA A 371 -42.20 2.93 -42.07
C ALA A 371 -42.67 2.55 -43.49
N GLN A 372 -43.94 2.19 -43.66
CA GLN A 372 -44.54 1.81 -44.94
C GLN A 372 -45.20 2.99 -45.66
N ALA A 373 -45.28 4.16 -45.02
CA ALA A 373 -45.82 5.40 -45.62
C ALA A 373 -45.09 5.84 -46.90
N HIS A 374 -43.85 5.39 -47.09
CA HIS A 374 -43.02 5.72 -48.24
C HIS A 374 -43.04 4.67 -49.35
N ALA A 375 -43.86 3.63 -49.24
CA ALA A 375 -44.06 2.59 -50.23
C ALA A 375 -45.38 2.83 -51.00
N PRO A 376 -45.35 3.13 -52.32
CA PRO A 376 -46.56 3.43 -53.09
C PRO A 376 -47.55 2.25 -53.12
N GLU A 377 -47.05 1.02 -53.15
CA GLU A 377 -47.82 -0.21 -53.15
C GLU A 377 -48.64 -0.43 -51.88
N THR A 378 -48.28 0.23 -50.77
CA THR A 378 -49.00 0.10 -49.49
C THR A 378 -49.90 1.31 -49.24
N LEU A 379 -49.41 2.52 -49.51
CA LEU A 379 -50.14 3.75 -49.18
C LEU A 379 -51.29 4.04 -50.16
N LEU A 380 -51.10 3.81 -51.47
CA LEU A 380 -52.11 4.14 -52.46
C LEU A 380 -53.37 3.28 -52.36
N PRO A 381 -53.30 1.95 -52.16
CA PRO A 381 -54.48 1.13 -51.92
C PRO A 381 -55.20 1.47 -50.61
N ALA A 382 -54.45 1.82 -49.56
CA ALA A 382 -55.02 2.22 -48.27
C ALA A 382 -55.78 3.56 -48.39
N LEU A 383 -55.27 4.50 -49.18
CA LEU A 383 -55.96 5.76 -49.48
C LEU A 383 -57.18 5.53 -50.37
N SER A 384 -57.10 4.70 -51.42
CA SER A 384 -58.21 4.50 -52.36
C SER A 384 -59.38 3.70 -51.77
N THR A 385 -59.10 2.76 -50.86
CA THR A 385 -60.14 2.01 -50.13
C THR A 385 -60.91 2.88 -49.15
N ARG A 386 -60.25 3.86 -48.53
CA ARG A 386 -60.87 4.83 -47.62
C ARG A 386 -61.54 5.98 -48.38
N PHE A 387 -60.99 6.38 -49.53
CA PHE A 387 -61.40 7.56 -50.30
C PHE A 387 -61.47 7.26 -51.81
N PRO A 388 -62.60 6.73 -52.30
CA PRO A 388 -62.81 6.54 -53.72
C PRO A 388 -63.07 7.90 -54.41
N SER A 389 -62.00 8.56 -54.84
CA SER A 389 -62.07 9.77 -55.67
C SER A 389 -61.72 9.40 -57.12
N PRO A 390 -62.71 9.24 -58.01
CA PRO A 390 -62.51 8.59 -59.32
C PRO A 390 -61.67 9.40 -60.32
N ASP A 391 -61.51 10.70 -60.13
CA ASP A 391 -60.87 11.61 -61.10
C ASP A 391 -59.45 12.06 -60.72
N ARG A 392 -58.88 11.60 -59.59
CA ARG A 392 -57.57 12.10 -59.09
C ARG A 392 -56.51 11.00 -59.04
N ASP A 393 -55.50 11.11 -59.88
CA ASP A 393 -54.33 10.23 -59.84
C ASP A 393 -53.40 10.60 -58.66
N LEU A 394 -53.40 9.76 -57.63
CA LEU A 394 -52.63 9.97 -56.38
C LEU A 394 -51.14 9.61 -56.53
N LEU A 395 -50.79 8.80 -57.53
CA LEU A 395 -49.41 8.36 -57.78
C LEU A 395 -48.48 9.53 -58.16
N PRO A 396 -48.78 10.38 -59.17
CA PRO A 396 -47.94 11.52 -59.51
C PRO A 396 -47.93 12.60 -58.41
N LEU A 397 -49.00 12.68 -57.60
CA LEU A 397 -49.10 13.66 -56.53
C LEU A 397 -48.13 13.33 -55.37
N LEU A 398 -48.15 12.08 -54.88
CA LEU A 398 -47.36 11.65 -53.71
C LEU A 398 -45.97 11.08 -54.07
N PHE A 399 -45.80 10.54 -55.27
CA PHE A 399 -44.59 9.83 -55.70
C PHE A 399 -44.07 10.26 -57.09
N GLY A 400 -44.65 11.32 -57.68
CA GLY A 400 -44.30 11.74 -59.03
C GLY A 400 -42.96 12.43 -59.19
N THR A 401 -42.67 12.83 -60.42
CA THR A 401 -41.44 13.54 -60.78
C THR A 401 -41.34 14.93 -60.12
N PRO A 402 -40.13 15.53 -60.08
CA PRO A 402 -39.94 16.88 -59.56
C PRO A 402 -40.67 17.94 -60.40
N PRO A 403 -41.22 19.01 -59.79
CA PRO A 403 -41.83 20.10 -60.54
C PRO A 403 -40.78 20.90 -61.33
N GLY A 404 -41.11 21.25 -62.58
CA GLY A 404 -40.19 21.95 -63.48
C GLY A 404 -40.01 23.45 -63.19
N ASN A 405 -40.96 24.09 -62.49
CA ASN A 405 -40.92 25.51 -62.15
C ASN A 405 -41.56 25.78 -60.77
N ASP A 406 -41.38 27.00 -60.25
CA ASP A 406 -41.86 27.38 -58.92
C ASP A 406 -43.40 27.39 -58.84
N ALA A 407 -44.09 27.75 -59.92
CA ALA A 407 -45.55 27.72 -59.98
C ALA A 407 -46.10 26.28 -59.82
N ALA A 408 -45.46 25.30 -60.45
CA ALA A 408 -45.80 23.88 -60.31
C ALA A 408 -45.49 23.34 -58.91
N LEU A 409 -44.46 23.86 -58.23
CA LEU A 409 -44.17 23.51 -56.84
C LEU A 409 -45.23 24.06 -55.87
N ILE A 410 -45.71 25.29 -56.09
CA ILE A 410 -46.79 25.88 -55.30
C ILE A 410 -48.09 25.09 -55.52
N ALA A 411 -48.44 24.82 -56.79
CA ALA A 411 -49.61 24.02 -57.12
C ALA A 411 -49.55 22.61 -56.49
N LEU A 412 -48.37 21.98 -56.45
CA LEU A 412 -48.15 20.72 -55.76
C LEU A 412 -48.40 20.84 -54.24
N ALA A 413 -47.91 21.89 -53.60
CA ALA A 413 -48.14 22.13 -52.18
C ALA A 413 -49.64 22.29 -51.87
N ASP A 414 -50.35 23.10 -52.66
CA ASP A 414 -51.79 23.33 -52.52
C ASP A 414 -52.60 22.04 -52.70
N GLN A 415 -52.22 21.20 -53.67
CA GLN A 415 -52.86 19.90 -53.91
C GLN A 415 -52.61 18.90 -52.77
N LEU A 416 -51.40 18.88 -52.19
CA LEU A 416 -51.07 18.05 -51.03
C LEU A 416 -51.84 18.49 -49.78
N ASP A 417 -51.93 19.80 -49.53
CA ASP A 417 -52.69 20.35 -48.41
C ASP A 417 -54.21 20.16 -48.58
N ALA A 418 -54.71 20.22 -49.81
CA ALA A 418 -56.11 19.90 -50.10
C ALA A 418 -56.41 18.43 -49.81
N LEU A 419 -55.54 17.50 -50.23
CA LEU A 419 -55.66 16.08 -49.94
C LEU A 419 -55.61 15.81 -48.42
N GLU A 420 -54.67 16.43 -47.70
CA GLU A 420 -54.56 16.26 -46.24
C GLU A 420 -55.81 16.74 -45.50
N ARG A 421 -56.40 17.86 -45.93
CA ARG A 421 -57.66 18.36 -45.36
C ARG A 421 -58.84 17.45 -45.66
N GLU A 422 -58.95 16.95 -46.89
CA GLU A 422 -60.00 16.03 -47.31
C GLU A 422 -59.98 14.73 -46.48
N VAL A 423 -58.80 14.17 -46.25
CA VAL A 423 -58.60 12.96 -45.43
C VAL A 423 -58.85 13.21 -43.93
N ARG A 424 -58.68 14.44 -43.43
CA ARG A 424 -58.92 14.78 -42.02
C ARG A 424 -60.39 15.06 -41.69
N HIS A 425 -61.15 15.56 -42.67
CA HIS A 425 -62.54 15.99 -42.48
C HIS A 425 -63.58 14.93 -42.84
N SER A 426 -63.14 13.74 -43.19
CA SER A 426 -63.95 12.55 -43.48
C SER A 426 -63.80 11.53 -42.35
#